data_AF-S3L6B2-F1
#
_entry.id   AF-S3L6B2-F1
#
_cell.length_a   1.000
_cell.length_b   1.000
_cell.length_c   1.000
_cell.angle_alpha   90.00
_cell.angle_beta   90.00
_cell.angle_gamma   90.00
#
_symmetry.space_group_name_H-M   'P 1'
#
loop_
_entity.id
_entity.type
_entity.pdbx_description
1 polymer ?
#
loop_
_entity_poly.entity_id
_entity_poly.type
_entity_poly.pdbx_seq_one_letter_code
_entity_poly.pdbx_strand_id
1 'polypeptide(L)'
;MFKKLLPILFLFSFSSFQLAGMSADEAYPAIKEVISAMPIPENVLYHSTVNDIELILSTAADTSINLFELIDCMYRYLAPNNKRLEISGEILRNARISFGYGGYPVEVLLPIDNIVSVQVGACFTQDQNPLEMELDAPYSVYIEIATAAYDTRCGFTKLEPLNFLESYGMYIKKWNITKQVRKIHLYEPGFGAVYARGFFKPKKWELAPISRISLQSAEP
;
A
#
# COMPACT_ATOMS: atom_id res chain seq x y z
N MET A 1 64.13 -4.45 -20.98
CA MET A 1 62.90 -5.29 -21.01
C MET A 1 61.82 -4.63 -20.17
N PHE A 2 60.98 -3.78 -20.80
CA PHE A 2 59.84 -3.18 -20.13
C PHE A 2 58.72 -4.22 -20.01
N LYS A 3 58.57 -4.80 -18.81
CA LYS A 3 57.42 -5.66 -18.48
C LYS A 3 56.20 -4.78 -18.24
N LYS A 4 55.26 -4.86 -19.19
CA LYS A 4 53.92 -4.29 -19.11
C LYS A 4 53.20 -4.86 -17.89
N LEU A 5 52.94 -4.02 -16.89
CA LEU A 5 51.96 -4.32 -15.85
C LEU A 5 50.60 -3.81 -16.35
N LEU A 6 49.72 -4.77 -16.55
CA LEU A 6 48.34 -4.66 -17.02
C LEU A 6 47.54 -3.69 -16.12
N PRO A 7 46.72 -2.77 -16.65
CA PRO A 7 45.76 -2.07 -15.83
C PRO A 7 44.65 -3.06 -15.49
N ILE A 8 44.52 -3.40 -14.21
CA ILE A 8 43.35 -4.11 -13.67
C ILE A 8 42.19 -3.13 -13.77
N LEU A 9 41.47 -3.20 -14.88
CA LEU A 9 40.27 -2.43 -15.14
C LEU A 9 39.22 -2.88 -14.13
N PHE A 10 38.81 -1.94 -13.27
CA PHE A 10 37.67 -2.02 -12.37
C PHE A 10 36.43 -2.55 -13.11
N LEU A 11 36.12 -3.85 -12.95
CA LEU A 11 34.78 -4.39 -13.16
C LEU A 11 34.02 -4.27 -11.84
N PHE A 12 33.71 -3.02 -11.45
CA PHE A 12 32.52 -2.78 -10.64
C PHE A 12 31.33 -2.96 -11.59
N SER A 13 30.95 -4.21 -11.83
CA SER A 13 29.63 -4.50 -12.35
C SER A 13 28.64 -4.05 -11.28
N PHE A 14 28.04 -2.89 -11.50
CA PHE A 14 26.85 -2.39 -10.83
C PHE A 14 25.74 -3.46 -10.93
N SER A 15 25.74 -4.43 -10.02
CA SER A 15 24.56 -5.23 -9.71
C SER A 15 23.69 -4.41 -8.75
N SER A 16 23.09 -3.34 -9.28
CA SER A 16 22.16 -2.46 -8.56
C SER A 16 20.89 -2.26 -9.36
N PHE A 17 20.42 -3.34 -9.98
CA PHE A 17 19.09 -3.54 -10.54
C PHE A 17 18.89 -5.05 -10.39
N GLN A 18 18.14 -5.57 -9.42
CA GLN A 18 16.68 -5.59 -9.43
C GLN A 18 16.16 -5.59 -7.98
N LEU A 19 15.82 -4.41 -7.47
CA LEU A 19 14.86 -4.26 -6.37
C LEU A 19 13.46 -4.02 -6.96
N ALA A 20 13.10 -4.75 -8.01
CA ALA A 20 11.75 -4.70 -8.55
C ALA A 20 11.06 -5.96 -8.07
N GLY A 21 10.22 -5.82 -7.03
CA GLY A 21 9.26 -6.85 -6.67
C GLY A 21 8.27 -7.09 -7.81
N MET A 22 7.38 -8.07 -7.65
CA MET A 22 6.34 -8.33 -8.64
C MET A 22 5.44 -7.09 -8.78
N SER A 23 4.89 -6.86 -9.97
CA SER A 23 3.76 -5.95 -10.12
C SER A 23 2.52 -6.50 -9.41
N ALA A 24 1.54 -5.65 -9.09
CA ALA A 24 0.25 -6.12 -8.57
C ALA A 24 -0.44 -7.13 -9.53
N ASP A 25 -0.24 -7.00 -10.84
CA ASP A 25 -0.79 -7.95 -11.82
C ASP A 25 -0.12 -9.33 -11.73
N GLU A 26 1.20 -9.37 -11.56
CA GLU A 26 1.94 -10.61 -11.40
C GLU A 26 1.68 -11.26 -10.05
N ALA A 27 1.52 -10.47 -8.98
CA ALA A 27 1.25 -10.96 -7.63
C ALA A 27 -0.20 -11.38 -7.40
N TYR A 28 -1.14 -10.85 -8.20
CA TYR A 28 -2.57 -11.08 -8.04
C TYR A 28 -2.97 -12.56 -7.92
N PRO A 29 -2.45 -13.51 -8.72
CA PRO A 29 -2.80 -14.92 -8.57
C PRO A 29 -2.52 -15.48 -7.18
N ALA A 30 -1.36 -15.16 -6.60
CA ALA A 30 -0.97 -15.64 -5.26
C ALA A 30 -1.83 -15.01 -4.16
N ILE A 31 -2.06 -13.70 -4.23
CA ILE A 31 -2.93 -12.99 -3.28
C ILE A 31 -4.38 -13.50 -3.39
N LYS A 32 -4.88 -13.71 -4.61
CA LYS A 32 -6.21 -14.26 -4.86
C LYS A 32 -6.36 -15.65 -4.23
N GLU A 33 -5.37 -16.54 -4.41
CA GLU A 33 -5.42 -17.89 -3.85
C GLU A 33 -5.65 -17.86 -2.34
N VAL A 34 -4.85 -17.05 -1.62
CA VAL A 34 -4.96 -16.89 -0.17
C VAL A 34 -6.32 -16.33 0.24
N ILE A 35 -6.77 -15.23 -0.36
CA ILE A 35 -8.06 -14.61 0.01
C ILE A 35 -9.24 -15.52 -0.36
N SER A 36 -9.13 -16.29 -1.44
CA SER A 36 -10.19 -17.20 -1.87
C SER A 36 -10.37 -18.42 -0.95
N ALA A 37 -9.31 -18.80 -0.24
CA ALA A 37 -9.34 -19.89 0.74
C ALA A 37 -9.91 -19.45 2.10
N MET A 38 -10.01 -18.14 2.36
CA MET A 38 -10.59 -17.62 3.60
C MET A 38 -12.11 -17.81 3.63
N PRO A 39 -12.70 -18.05 4.81
CA PRO A 39 -14.14 -18.24 4.98
C PRO A 39 -14.92 -16.90 4.95
N ILE A 40 -14.61 -16.03 3.97
CA ILE A 40 -15.26 -14.72 3.81
C ILE A 40 -16.65 -14.94 3.20
N PRO A 41 -17.74 -14.68 3.95
CA PRO A 41 -19.10 -14.78 3.42
C PRO A 41 -19.37 -13.72 2.34
N GLU A 42 -20.27 -14.04 1.42
CA GLU A 42 -20.80 -13.07 0.47
C GLU A 42 -21.82 -12.14 1.15
N ASN A 43 -21.92 -10.89 0.69
CA ASN A 43 -22.90 -9.89 1.12
C ASN A 43 -22.84 -9.52 2.62
N VAL A 44 -21.73 -9.85 3.30
CA VAL A 44 -21.52 -9.56 4.72
C VAL A 44 -20.11 -8.98 4.90
N LEU A 45 -19.97 -8.02 5.82
CA LEU A 45 -18.67 -7.51 6.23
C LEU A 45 -17.96 -8.60 7.06
N TYR A 46 -16.84 -9.10 6.54
CA TYR A 46 -15.99 -10.04 7.27
C TYR A 46 -14.94 -9.28 8.07
N HIS A 47 -14.90 -9.47 9.39
CA HIS A 47 -13.84 -8.93 10.24
C HIS A 47 -12.67 -9.91 10.25
N SER A 48 -11.52 -9.49 9.71
CA SER A 48 -10.32 -10.32 9.64
C SER A 48 -9.79 -10.71 11.01
N THR A 49 -9.31 -11.94 11.10
CA THR A 49 -8.54 -12.43 12.25
C THR A 49 -7.06 -12.10 12.09
N VAL A 50 -6.29 -12.24 13.16
CA VAL A 50 -4.81 -12.11 13.12
C VAL A 50 -4.22 -13.07 12.08
N ASN A 51 -4.67 -14.33 12.08
CA ASN A 51 -4.19 -15.35 11.14
C ASN A 51 -4.48 -14.98 9.68
N ASP A 52 -5.64 -14.38 9.39
CA ASP A 52 -5.96 -13.93 8.03
C ASP A 52 -4.94 -12.89 7.56
N ILE A 53 -4.64 -11.91 8.42
CA ILE A 53 -3.71 -10.82 8.09
C ILE A 53 -2.27 -11.30 8.00
N GLU A 54 -1.85 -12.23 8.86
CA GLU A 54 -0.53 -12.85 8.77
C GLU A 54 -0.34 -13.60 7.45
N LEU A 55 -1.35 -14.35 6.98
CA LEU A 55 -1.31 -15.04 5.69
C LEU A 55 -1.24 -14.03 4.54
N ILE A 56 -2.09 -13.02 4.55
CA ILE A 56 -2.12 -11.98 3.51
C ILE A 56 -0.77 -11.24 3.42
N LEU A 57 -0.24 -10.78 4.56
CA LEU A 57 1.03 -10.05 4.61
C LEU A 57 2.22 -10.94 4.28
N SER A 58 2.19 -12.22 4.67
CA SER A 58 3.21 -13.20 4.27
C SER A 58 3.29 -13.34 2.76
N THR A 59 2.15 -13.54 2.09
CA THR A 59 2.10 -13.68 0.63
C THR A 59 2.48 -12.38 -0.07
N ALA A 60 2.10 -11.23 0.49
CA ALA A 60 2.53 -9.94 -0.04
C ALA A 60 4.05 -9.74 0.10
N ALA A 61 4.65 -10.18 1.21
CA ALA A 61 6.10 -10.17 1.37
C ALA A 61 6.81 -11.15 0.42
N ASP A 62 6.25 -12.35 0.20
CA ASP A 62 6.80 -13.35 -0.75
C ASP A 62 6.77 -12.86 -2.19
N THR A 63 5.72 -12.13 -2.56
CA THR A 63 5.58 -11.50 -3.89
C THR A 63 6.27 -10.14 -3.97
N SER A 64 6.79 -9.63 -2.85
CA SER A 64 7.47 -8.33 -2.75
C SER A 64 6.63 -7.16 -3.31
N ILE A 65 5.34 -7.13 -2.99
CA ILE A 65 4.45 -6.00 -3.32
C ILE A 65 4.30 -5.04 -2.15
N ASN A 66 3.99 -3.77 -2.42
CA ASN A 66 3.72 -2.77 -1.38
C ASN A 66 2.25 -2.80 -0.91
N LEU A 67 1.93 -2.08 0.18
CA LEU A 67 0.57 -2.06 0.75
C LEU A 67 -0.52 -1.58 -0.23
N PHE A 68 -0.23 -0.63 -1.12
CA PHE A 68 -1.21 -0.17 -2.11
C PHE A 68 -1.45 -1.23 -3.19
N GLU A 69 -0.40 -1.90 -3.65
CA GLU A 69 -0.53 -3.03 -4.58
C GLU A 69 -1.30 -4.19 -3.95
N LEU A 70 -1.07 -4.45 -2.66
CA LEU A 70 -1.84 -5.44 -1.92
C LEU A 70 -3.33 -5.09 -1.85
N ILE A 71 -3.68 -3.83 -1.52
CA ILE A 71 -5.09 -3.39 -1.49
C ILE A 71 -5.73 -3.52 -2.89
N ASP A 72 -5.02 -3.21 -3.97
CA ASP A 72 -5.48 -3.43 -5.35
C ASP A 72 -5.78 -4.92 -5.59
N CYS A 73 -4.84 -5.82 -5.28
CA CYS A 73 -5.02 -7.26 -5.43
C CYS A 73 -6.21 -7.78 -4.63
N MET A 74 -6.37 -7.33 -3.37
CA MET A 74 -7.49 -7.70 -2.51
C MET A 74 -8.82 -7.26 -3.13
N TYR A 75 -8.92 -5.99 -3.53
CA TYR A 75 -10.14 -5.44 -4.12
C TYR A 75 -10.57 -6.19 -5.38
N ARG A 76 -9.62 -6.51 -6.27
CA ARG A 76 -9.85 -7.22 -7.53
C ARG A 76 -10.48 -8.60 -7.36
N TYR A 77 -10.25 -9.27 -6.23
CA TYR A 77 -10.93 -10.51 -5.90
C TYR A 77 -12.22 -10.26 -5.11
N LEU A 78 -12.18 -9.43 -4.07
CA LEU A 78 -13.29 -9.26 -3.14
C LEU A 78 -14.52 -8.65 -3.82
N ALA A 79 -14.35 -7.55 -4.56
CA ALA A 79 -15.49 -6.79 -5.10
C ALA A 79 -16.30 -7.58 -6.15
N PRO A 80 -15.69 -8.22 -7.17
CA PRO A 80 -16.44 -9.02 -8.15
C PRO A 80 -17.15 -10.24 -7.56
N ASN A 81 -16.73 -10.71 -6.37
CA ASN A 81 -17.31 -11.88 -5.70
C ASN A 81 -18.26 -11.50 -4.55
N ASN A 82 -18.74 -10.24 -4.51
CA ASN A 82 -19.64 -9.73 -3.46
C ASN A 82 -19.10 -9.95 -2.04
N LYS A 83 -17.79 -9.87 -1.86
CA LYS A 83 -17.11 -10.04 -0.56
C LYS A 83 -16.55 -8.70 -0.10
N ARG A 84 -16.56 -8.48 1.21
CA ARG A 84 -15.99 -7.29 1.84
C ARG A 84 -15.26 -7.69 3.11
N LEU A 85 -14.08 -7.14 3.30
CA LEU A 85 -13.20 -7.47 4.41
C LEU A 85 -12.82 -6.20 5.16
N GLU A 86 -12.84 -6.27 6.49
CA GLU A 86 -12.33 -5.24 7.40
C GLU A 86 -11.08 -5.74 8.12
N ILE A 87 -10.05 -4.91 8.13
CA ILE A 87 -8.86 -5.08 8.95
C ILE A 87 -8.91 -4.06 10.08
N SER A 88 -8.84 -4.52 11.33
CA SER A 88 -8.72 -3.59 12.46
C SER A 88 -7.31 -2.99 12.50
N GLY A 89 -7.23 -1.73 12.92
CA GLY A 89 -5.94 -1.06 13.10
C GLY A 89 -5.06 -1.70 14.17
N GLU A 90 -5.67 -2.34 15.19
CA GLU A 90 -4.92 -3.10 16.19
C GLU A 90 -4.18 -4.28 15.56
N ILE A 91 -4.84 -5.04 14.67
CA ILE A 91 -4.20 -6.16 13.98
C ILE A 91 -3.06 -5.65 13.08
N LEU A 92 -3.25 -4.55 12.36
CA LEU A 92 -2.19 -3.94 11.55
C LEU A 92 -0.98 -3.50 12.40
N ARG A 93 -1.22 -2.84 13.53
CA ARG A 93 -0.13 -2.42 14.43
C ARG A 93 0.60 -3.61 15.05
N ASN A 94 -0.12 -4.66 15.47
CA ASN A 94 0.48 -5.85 16.06
C ASN A 94 1.31 -6.64 15.04
N ALA A 95 0.84 -6.72 13.78
CA ALA A 95 1.57 -7.39 12.71
C ALA A 95 2.92 -6.71 12.37
N ARG A 96 3.15 -5.45 12.77
CA ARG A 96 4.46 -4.79 12.66
C ARG A 96 5.57 -5.43 13.48
N ILE A 97 5.26 -6.35 14.39
CA ILE A 97 6.27 -7.16 15.09
C ILE A 97 6.98 -8.11 14.10
N SER A 98 6.28 -8.55 13.06
CA SER A 98 6.77 -9.54 12.10
C SER A 98 6.90 -9.03 10.67
N PHE A 99 6.26 -7.90 10.35
CA PHE A 99 6.24 -7.34 8.99
C PHE A 99 6.62 -5.85 8.97
N GLY A 100 7.50 -5.47 8.06
CA GLY A 100 7.74 -4.08 7.70
C GLY A 100 6.79 -3.67 6.58
N TYR A 101 6.19 -2.47 6.68
CA TYR A 101 5.21 -1.97 5.70
C TYR A 101 5.80 -1.00 4.67
N GLY A 102 7.11 -1.07 4.42
CA GLY A 102 7.80 -0.22 3.45
C GLY A 102 8.18 1.18 3.94
N GLY A 103 7.87 1.54 5.19
CA GLY A 103 8.31 2.81 5.79
C GLY A 103 7.85 4.04 4.99
N TYR A 104 8.71 5.07 4.88
CA TYR A 104 8.40 6.26 4.09
C TYR A 104 8.47 5.97 2.57
N PRO A 105 7.47 6.39 1.76
CA PRO A 105 6.29 7.16 2.13
C PRO A 105 5.04 6.31 2.42
N VAL A 106 5.11 4.98 2.29
CA VAL A 106 3.96 4.07 2.40
C VAL A 106 3.21 4.28 3.71
N GLU A 107 3.91 4.20 4.85
CA GLU A 107 3.32 4.35 6.19
C GLU A 107 2.90 5.79 6.52
N VAL A 108 3.29 6.76 5.69
CA VAL A 108 2.86 8.16 5.81
C VAL A 108 1.61 8.41 4.96
N LEU A 109 1.48 7.72 3.83
CA LEU A 109 0.31 7.79 2.96
C LEU A 109 -0.84 6.89 3.45
N LEU A 110 -0.51 5.83 4.18
CA LEU A 110 -1.42 4.94 4.93
C LEU A 110 -1.02 5.02 6.42
N PRO A 111 -1.62 5.92 7.21
CA PRO A 111 -1.17 6.23 8.57
C PRO A 111 -1.55 5.12 9.57
N ILE A 112 -0.85 3.98 9.51
CA ILE A 112 -1.16 2.75 10.27
C ILE A 112 -1.34 2.99 11.77
N ASP A 113 -0.56 3.90 12.36
CA ASP A 113 -0.66 4.25 13.79
C ASP A 113 -2.01 4.88 14.15
N ASN A 114 -2.62 5.61 13.22
CA ASN A 114 -3.90 6.30 13.40
C ASN A 114 -5.10 5.47 12.92
N ILE A 115 -4.89 4.40 12.15
CA ILE A 115 -5.98 3.59 11.61
C ILE A 115 -6.75 2.92 12.75
N VAL A 116 -8.07 3.08 12.75
CA VAL A 116 -9.03 2.30 13.55
C VAL A 116 -9.47 1.08 12.74
N SER A 117 -9.81 1.27 11.47
CA SER A 117 -10.16 0.18 10.55
C SER A 117 -9.83 0.53 9.09
N VAL A 118 -9.59 -0.50 8.28
CA VAL A 118 -9.55 -0.42 6.81
C VAL A 118 -10.52 -1.44 6.25
N GLN A 119 -11.47 -1.01 5.43
CA GLN A 119 -12.40 -1.87 4.73
C GLN A 119 -12.13 -1.84 3.23
N VAL A 120 -12.13 -3.01 2.59
CA VAL A 120 -11.95 -3.16 1.14
C VAL A 120 -12.89 -4.22 0.58
N GLY A 121 -13.44 -3.97 -0.61
CA GLY A 121 -14.22 -4.94 -1.38
C GLY A 121 -15.53 -4.38 -1.92
N ALA A 122 -16.55 -5.23 -2.00
CA ALA A 122 -17.86 -4.88 -2.50
C ALA A 122 -18.58 -3.84 -1.61
N CYS A 123 -19.46 -3.05 -2.20
CA CYS A 123 -20.40 -2.19 -1.50
C CYS A 123 -21.78 -2.84 -1.51
N PHE A 124 -22.33 -3.13 -0.33
CA PHE A 124 -23.66 -3.72 -0.16
C PHE A 124 -24.74 -2.64 0.00
N THR A 125 -24.35 -1.43 0.42
CA THR A 125 -25.22 -0.27 0.58
C THR A 125 -24.67 0.95 -0.16
N GLN A 126 -25.53 1.95 -0.41
CA GLN A 126 -25.13 3.18 -1.11
C GLN A 126 -24.15 4.05 -0.30
N ASP A 127 -24.14 3.88 1.02
CA ASP A 127 -23.26 4.66 1.92
C ASP A 127 -21.84 4.07 2.04
N GLN A 128 -21.57 2.93 1.40
CA GLN A 128 -20.28 2.27 1.43
C GLN A 128 -19.45 2.61 0.21
N ASN A 129 -18.14 2.78 0.44
CA ASN A 129 -17.16 2.94 -0.62
C ASN A 129 -16.28 1.68 -0.77
N PRO A 130 -15.70 1.46 -1.97
CA PRO A 130 -14.80 0.33 -2.25
C PRO A 130 -13.59 0.23 -1.31
N LEU A 131 -13.07 1.37 -0.86
CA LEU A 131 -12.01 1.47 0.14
C LEU A 131 -12.37 2.55 1.15
N GLU A 132 -12.43 2.14 2.42
CA GLU A 132 -12.74 3.01 3.55
C GLU A 132 -11.70 2.84 4.62
N MET A 133 -11.26 3.96 5.19
CA MET A 133 -10.36 4.01 6.33
C MET A 133 -11.02 4.89 7.39
N GLU A 134 -11.09 4.36 8.60
CA GLU A 134 -11.41 5.13 9.79
C GLU A 134 -10.11 5.39 10.56
N LEU A 135 -9.87 6.64 10.92
CA LEU A 135 -8.75 7.09 11.74
C LEU A 135 -9.25 7.55 13.11
N ASP A 136 -8.42 7.39 14.13
CA ASP A 136 -8.71 7.77 15.51
C ASP A 136 -8.85 9.29 15.68
N ALA A 137 -8.12 10.06 14.87
CA ALA A 137 -8.18 11.50 14.77
C ALA A 137 -7.84 11.95 13.34
N PRO A 138 -8.17 13.20 12.95
CA PRO A 138 -7.66 13.77 11.70
C PRO A 138 -6.14 13.74 11.68
N TYR A 139 -5.56 13.28 10.57
CA TYR A 139 -4.12 13.09 10.42
C TYR A 139 -3.54 14.08 9.42
N SER A 140 -2.34 14.61 9.68
CA SER A 140 -1.69 15.55 8.77
C SER A 140 -0.18 15.44 8.87
N VAL A 141 0.49 15.35 7.72
CA VAL A 141 1.93 15.07 7.63
C VAL A 141 2.56 15.74 6.43
N TYR A 142 3.77 16.27 6.62
CA TYR A 142 4.52 16.89 5.52
C TYR A 142 5.20 15.80 4.67
N ILE A 143 4.92 15.80 3.37
CA ILE A 143 5.45 14.86 2.37
C ILE A 143 6.28 15.60 1.31
N GLU A 144 7.47 16.03 1.74
CA GLU A 144 8.53 16.73 0.98
C GLU A 144 8.18 18.09 0.35
N ILE A 145 7.03 18.23 -0.30
CA ILE A 145 6.68 19.41 -1.11
C ILE A 145 5.34 20.04 -0.73
N ALA A 146 4.56 19.34 0.10
CA ALA A 146 3.24 19.72 0.57
C ALA A 146 2.87 18.89 1.81
N THR A 147 1.77 19.23 2.46
CA THR A 147 1.23 18.47 3.58
C THR A 147 0.07 17.60 3.10
N ALA A 148 0.16 16.29 3.27
CA ALA A 148 -0.98 15.40 3.15
C ALA A 148 -1.84 15.53 4.41
N ALA A 149 -3.16 15.63 4.25
CA ALA A 149 -4.11 15.77 5.34
C ALA A 149 -5.31 14.85 5.11
N TYR A 150 -5.78 14.24 6.19
CA TYR A 150 -6.79 13.20 6.21
C TYR A 150 -7.82 13.51 7.28
N ASP A 151 -9.09 13.44 6.93
CA ASP A 151 -10.19 13.43 7.89
C ASP A 151 -10.26 12.06 8.58
N THR A 152 -11.02 11.96 9.67
CA THR A 152 -11.22 10.68 10.39
C THR A 152 -11.87 9.61 9.52
N ARG A 153 -12.70 9.98 8.54
CA ARG A 153 -13.23 9.06 7.54
C ARG A 153 -12.69 9.45 6.18
N CYS A 154 -11.88 8.57 5.60
CA CYS A 154 -11.21 8.83 4.34
C CYS A 154 -11.06 7.55 3.52
N GLY A 155 -10.78 7.68 2.23
CA GLY A 155 -10.69 6.52 1.34
C GLY A 155 -10.95 6.88 -0.10
N PHE A 156 -11.49 5.93 -0.88
CA PHE A 156 -11.73 6.09 -2.31
C PHE A 156 -13.12 5.58 -2.68
N THR A 157 -13.90 6.40 -3.39
CA THR A 157 -15.25 6.04 -3.86
C THR A 157 -15.21 5.11 -5.07
N LYS A 158 -14.05 4.96 -5.71
CA LYS A 158 -13.86 4.09 -6.86
C LYS A 158 -12.47 3.46 -6.89
N LEU A 159 -12.41 2.15 -7.11
CA LEU A 159 -11.18 1.41 -7.38
C LEU A 159 -11.27 0.72 -8.74
N GLU A 160 -10.22 0.87 -9.53
CA GLU A 160 -9.96 0.16 -10.78
C GLU A 160 -8.56 -0.48 -10.69
N PRO A 161 -8.21 -1.49 -11.50
CA PRO A 161 -6.87 -2.05 -11.49
C PRO A 161 -5.79 -0.96 -11.53
N LEU A 162 -4.90 -0.99 -10.54
CA LEU A 162 -3.78 -0.06 -10.34
C LEU A 162 -4.19 1.39 -10.07
N ASN A 163 -5.49 1.69 -9.91
CA ASN A 163 -6.03 3.04 -9.85
C ASN A 163 -7.01 3.21 -8.69
N PHE A 164 -6.61 4.04 -7.72
CA PHE A 164 -7.43 4.49 -6.62
C PHE A 164 -8.03 5.85 -7.01
N LEU A 165 -9.32 5.91 -7.27
CA LEU A 165 -9.97 7.05 -7.91
C LEU A 165 -10.96 7.73 -6.96
N GLU A 166 -11.11 9.05 -7.11
CA GLU A 166 -12.15 9.82 -6.41
C GLU A 166 -12.05 9.70 -4.89
N SER A 167 -10.89 10.08 -4.33
CA SER A 167 -10.70 10.03 -2.87
C SER A 167 -11.66 10.96 -2.15
N TYR A 168 -12.08 10.60 -0.94
CA TYR A 168 -12.81 11.47 0.00
C TYR A 168 -12.03 11.58 1.31
N GLY A 169 -12.20 12.70 2.03
CA GLY A 169 -11.49 12.96 3.28
C GLY A 169 -9.97 13.02 3.16
N MET A 170 -9.42 13.16 1.94
CA MET A 170 -7.97 13.20 1.67
C MET A 170 -7.60 14.44 0.88
N TYR A 171 -6.58 15.17 1.35
CA TYR A 171 -6.20 16.49 0.83
C TYR A 171 -4.69 16.68 0.76
N ILE A 172 -4.27 17.54 -0.17
CA ILE A 172 -2.94 18.13 -0.23
C ILE A 172 -3.06 19.62 0.10
N LYS A 173 -2.34 20.04 1.14
CA LYS A 173 -2.22 21.43 1.60
C LYS A 173 -0.84 21.96 1.22
N LYS A 174 -0.79 23.03 0.43
CA LYS A 174 0.46 23.73 0.08
C LYS A 174 0.24 25.22 0.15
N TRP A 175 1.07 25.90 0.94
CA TRP A 175 0.91 27.32 1.27
C TRP A 175 -0.49 27.55 1.87
N ASN A 176 -1.38 28.24 1.15
CA ASN A 176 -2.77 28.47 1.57
C ASN A 176 -3.80 27.76 0.68
N ILE A 177 -3.36 26.83 -0.16
CA ILE A 177 -4.22 26.08 -1.07
C ILE A 177 -4.41 24.68 -0.50
N THR A 178 -5.67 24.32 -0.23
CA THR A 178 -6.08 22.94 0.06
C THR A 178 -6.78 22.39 -1.16
N LYS A 179 -6.30 21.26 -1.68
CA LYS A 179 -6.94 20.54 -2.79
C LYS A 179 -7.16 19.10 -2.39
N GLN A 180 -8.33 18.57 -2.74
CA GLN A 180 -8.63 17.16 -2.59
C GLN A 180 -7.64 16.33 -3.41
N VAL A 181 -7.20 15.21 -2.86
CA VAL A 181 -6.58 14.16 -3.66
C VAL A 181 -7.60 13.74 -4.74
N ARG A 182 -7.12 13.46 -5.94
CA ARG A 182 -7.96 13.05 -7.08
C ARG A 182 -7.84 11.55 -7.28
N LYS A 183 -6.60 11.07 -7.32
CA LYS A 183 -6.30 9.65 -7.49
C LYS A 183 -4.91 9.28 -7.02
N ILE A 184 -4.71 8.00 -6.73
CA ILE A 184 -3.41 7.34 -6.66
C ILE A 184 -3.33 6.35 -7.82
N HIS A 185 -2.22 6.36 -8.55
CA HIS A 185 -1.99 5.48 -9.69
C HIS A 185 -0.68 4.72 -9.49
N LEU A 186 -0.77 3.39 -9.46
CA LEU A 186 0.36 2.47 -9.41
C LEU A 186 0.83 2.25 -10.85
N TYR A 187 1.76 3.10 -11.31
CA TYR A 187 2.05 3.21 -12.74
C TYR A 187 3.15 2.27 -13.24
N GLU A 188 3.98 1.77 -12.32
CA GLU A 188 5.08 0.83 -12.52
C GLU A 188 5.21 -0.02 -11.23
N PRO A 189 5.79 -1.22 -11.28
CA PRO A 189 5.94 -2.08 -10.10
C PRO A 189 6.71 -1.36 -8.99
N GLY A 190 6.13 -1.27 -7.80
CA GLY A 190 6.73 -0.54 -6.68
C GLY A 190 6.73 0.98 -6.82
N PHE A 191 5.99 1.56 -7.79
CA PHE A 191 5.92 3.01 -7.97
C PHE A 191 4.49 3.54 -7.99
N GLY A 192 4.25 4.58 -7.17
CA GLY A 192 2.95 5.24 -7.05
C GLY A 192 3.00 6.72 -7.40
N ALA A 193 1.91 7.24 -7.97
CA ALA A 193 1.72 8.65 -8.26
C ALA A 193 0.43 9.18 -7.61
N VAL A 194 0.54 10.17 -6.72
CA VAL A 194 -0.61 10.87 -6.12
C VAL A 194 -0.90 12.13 -6.93
N TYR A 195 -2.13 12.24 -7.40
CA TYR A 195 -2.65 13.39 -8.14
C TYR A 195 -3.58 14.18 -7.23
N ALA A 196 -3.38 15.48 -7.10
CA ALA A 196 -4.29 16.38 -6.39
C ALA A 196 -5.02 17.30 -7.38
N ARG A 197 -6.29 17.60 -7.13
CA ARG A 197 -7.11 18.44 -8.03
C ARG A 197 -6.47 19.82 -8.21
N GLY A 198 -6.27 20.26 -9.46
CA GLY A 198 -5.71 21.59 -9.77
C GLY A 198 -4.18 21.69 -9.69
N PHE A 199 -3.46 20.62 -9.36
CA PHE A 199 -2.01 20.55 -9.54
C PHE A 199 -1.67 19.83 -10.85
N PHE A 200 -0.82 20.43 -11.69
CA PHE A 200 -0.50 19.90 -13.03
C PHE A 200 0.36 18.64 -13.01
N LYS A 201 1.30 18.53 -12.07
CA LYS A 201 2.20 17.39 -11.95
C LYS A 201 1.85 16.56 -10.71
N PRO A 202 1.67 15.24 -10.84
CA PRO A 202 1.55 14.38 -9.66
C PRO A 202 2.88 14.35 -8.91
N LYS A 203 2.80 14.01 -7.63
CA LYS A 203 3.99 13.58 -6.89
C LYS A 203 4.12 12.07 -7.05
N LYS A 204 5.33 11.63 -7.42
CA LYS A 204 5.69 10.24 -7.64
C LYS A 204 6.59 9.78 -6.50
N TRP A 205 6.45 8.53 -6.10
CA TRP A 205 7.30 7.88 -5.12
C TRP A 205 7.60 6.44 -5.52
N GLU A 206 8.76 5.98 -5.08
CA GLU A 206 9.03 4.57 -4.86
C GLU A 206 8.30 4.14 -3.59
N LEU A 207 7.60 3.02 -3.67
CA LEU A 207 6.81 2.41 -2.61
C LEU A 207 7.49 1.10 -2.25
N ALA A 208 8.25 1.10 -1.16
CA ALA A 208 8.97 -0.08 -0.75
C ALA A 208 7.99 -1.23 -0.42
N PRO A 209 8.39 -2.48 -0.73
CA PRO A 209 7.52 -3.63 -0.54
C PRO A 209 7.33 -3.96 0.94
N ILE A 210 6.29 -4.74 1.21
CA ILE A 210 6.12 -5.40 2.51
C ILE A 210 7.28 -6.39 2.68
N SER A 211 7.87 -6.42 3.87
CA SER A 211 9.01 -7.30 4.18
C SER A 211 8.78 -8.05 5.47
N ARG A 212 9.46 -9.18 5.67
CA ARG A 212 9.49 -9.87 6.96
C ARG A 212 10.58 -9.25 7.84
N ILE A 213 10.26 -9.01 9.09
CA ILE A 213 11.24 -8.59 10.10
C ILE A 213 11.86 -9.87 10.68
N SER A 214 13.13 -10.12 10.38
CA SER A 214 13.88 -11.17 11.06
C SER A 214 14.36 -10.63 12.41
N LEU A 215 14.08 -11.35 13.50
CA LEU A 215 14.58 -11.05 14.84
C LEU A 215 16.12 -11.21 14.97
N GLN A 216 16.84 -11.52 13.89
CA GLN A 216 18.27 -11.81 13.90
C GLN A 216 19.19 -10.59 13.76
N SER A 217 18.67 -9.37 13.60
CA SER A 217 19.49 -8.16 13.46
C SER A 217 19.54 -7.25 14.69
N ALA A 218 19.07 -7.75 15.85
CA ALA A 218 19.33 -7.12 17.14
C ALA A 218 20.51 -7.82 17.84
N GLU A 219 21.72 -7.66 17.29
CA GLU A 219 22.93 -7.82 18.12
C GLU A 219 23.24 -6.48 18.81
N PRO A 220 23.66 -6.51 20.09
CA PRO A 220 23.82 -5.34 20.95
C PRO A 220 24.97 -4.40 20.56
#